data_AF-A0A376NWX3-F1
#
_entry.id   AF-A0A376NWX3-F1
#
_cell.length_a   1.000
_cell.length_b   1.000
_cell.length_c   1.000
_cell.angle_alpha   90.00
_cell.angle_beta   90.00
_cell.angle_gamma   90.00
#
_symmetry.space_group_name_H-M   'P 1'
#
loop_
_entity.id
_entity.type
_entity.pdbx_description
1 polymer ?
#
loop_
_entity_poly.entity_id
_entity_poly.type
_entity_poly.pdbx_seq_one_letter_code
_entity_poly.pdbx_strand_id
1 'polypeptide(L)'
;MKYSLGPVLWYWPKETLEDFYQQAAASRADVIYLGEAVCSKRRATKVGDWLEMAKSLAGSGKQIVLSTLALVQASSELGELKRYVENGEFLIEASDLGVVNMCAERKLPFVAGHALNCYNAVTLKILLKQGMMRWCMPVELSRDWLVNLLNQCDELGIRNQFEVEVLSYGHLPLAYSARCFTARSEDRPKDKCETCCIKYPNGAQTCCRRKTTSVCTQWHSDHERLRLQPR
;
A
#
# COMPACT_ATOMS: atom_id res chain seq x y z
N MET A 1 19.46 5.61 11.43
CA MET A 1 18.05 5.25 11.21
C MET A 1 17.50 6.25 10.21
N LYS A 2 16.88 5.79 9.12
CA LYS A 2 16.27 6.66 8.10
C LYS A 2 14.78 6.80 8.38
N TYR A 3 14.18 7.90 7.95
CA TYR A 3 12.73 8.12 8.02
C TYR A 3 12.11 8.12 6.63
N SER A 4 11.01 7.39 6.51
CA SER A 4 10.26 7.26 5.25
C SER A 4 8.86 7.84 5.43
N LEU A 5 8.45 8.71 4.50
CA LEU A 5 7.07 9.18 4.41
C LEU A 5 6.28 8.24 3.50
N GLY A 6 5.27 7.56 4.03
CA GLY A 6 4.38 6.68 3.26
C GLY A 6 3.47 7.43 2.29
N PRO A 7 2.83 6.72 1.32
CA PRO A 7 1.93 7.33 0.36
C PRO A 7 0.64 7.79 1.04
N VAL A 8 0.00 8.82 0.46
CA VAL A 8 -1.31 9.27 0.90
C VAL A 8 -2.38 8.19 0.61
N LEU A 9 -3.05 7.70 1.65
CA LEU A 9 -4.06 6.63 1.54
C LEU A 9 -5.48 7.15 1.21
N TRP A 10 -5.69 8.46 1.27
CA TRP A 10 -6.99 9.11 1.12
C TRP A 10 -7.18 9.67 -0.28
N TYR A 11 -8.46 9.87 -0.66
CA TYR A 11 -8.76 10.47 -1.95
C TYR A 11 -8.75 12.00 -1.83
N TRP A 12 -7.58 12.59 -2.04
CA TRP A 12 -7.40 14.03 -2.07
C TRP A 12 -7.46 14.59 -3.50
N PRO A 13 -7.92 15.84 -3.68
CA PRO A 13 -7.71 16.58 -4.93
C PRO A 13 -6.23 16.69 -5.29
N LYS A 14 -5.94 16.87 -6.58
CA LYS A 14 -4.57 16.91 -7.10
C LYS A 14 -3.77 18.05 -6.47
N GLU A 15 -4.37 19.22 -6.34
CA GLU A 15 -3.75 20.42 -5.79
C GLU A 15 -3.32 20.20 -4.33
N THR A 16 -4.19 19.56 -3.54
CA THR A 16 -3.89 19.21 -2.14
C THR A 16 -2.74 18.20 -2.03
N LEU A 17 -2.66 17.24 -2.96
CA LEU A 17 -1.54 16.29 -3.03
C LEU A 17 -0.23 16.99 -3.39
N GLU A 18 -0.25 17.88 -4.37
CA GLU A 18 0.93 18.65 -4.80
C GLU A 18 1.46 19.51 -3.64
N ASP A 19 0.59 20.25 -2.96
CA ASP A 19 0.96 21.06 -1.80
C ASP A 19 1.54 20.21 -0.66
N PHE A 20 0.97 19.03 -0.42
CA PHE A 20 1.47 18.11 0.60
C PHE A 20 2.87 17.59 0.26
N TYR A 21 3.11 17.15 -0.97
CA TYR A 21 4.41 16.62 -1.36
C TYR A 21 5.47 17.72 -1.49
N GLN A 22 5.11 18.94 -1.87
CA GLN A 22 6.02 20.08 -1.80
C GLN A 22 6.49 20.35 -0.37
N GLN A 23 5.58 20.28 0.62
CA GLN A 23 5.97 20.35 2.04
C GLN A 23 6.82 19.15 2.46
N ALA A 24 6.49 17.94 1.96
CA ALA A 24 7.27 16.74 2.24
C ALA A 24 8.71 16.85 1.72
N ALA A 25 8.95 17.55 0.61
CA ALA A 25 10.29 17.81 0.08
C ALA A 25 11.17 18.63 1.03
N ALA A 26 10.59 19.46 1.90
CA ALA A 26 11.32 20.20 2.92
C ALA A 26 11.40 19.45 4.28
N SER A 27 10.78 18.29 4.40
CA SER A 27 10.72 17.52 5.65
C SER A 27 12.05 16.80 5.95
N ARG A 28 12.12 16.21 7.15
CA ARG A 28 13.24 15.36 7.59
C ARG A 28 13.21 13.93 7.02
N ALA A 29 12.22 13.58 6.20
CA ALA A 29 12.16 12.26 5.59
C ALA A 29 13.29 12.08 4.56
N ASP A 30 13.97 10.95 4.61
CA ASP A 30 15.00 10.53 3.65
C ASP A 30 14.37 9.90 2.40
N VAL A 31 13.22 9.25 2.57
CA VAL A 31 12.48 8.55 1.53
C VAL A 31 11.05 9.11 1.46
N ILE A 32 10.55 9.34 0.26
CA ILE A 32 9.14 9.69 0.02
C ILE A 32 8.52 8.63 -0.89
N TYR A 33 7.48 7.99 -0.36
CA TYR A 33 6.59 7.14 -1.12
C TYR A 33 5.41 7.97 -1.63
N LEU A 34 5.11 7.88 -2.92
CA LEU A 34 3.97 8.54 -3.55
C LEU A 34 3.33 7.66 -4.61
N GLY A 35 2.03 7.82 -4.85
CA GLY A 35 1.30 7.02 -5.82
C GLY A 35 -0.08 6.62 -5.28
N GLU A 36 -0.84 5.93 -6.12
CA GLU A 36 -2.16 5.42 -5.74
C GLU A 36 -2.04 3.96 -5.29
N ALA A 37 -2.12 3.74 -3.97
CA ALA A 37 -2.01 2.42 -3.35
C ALA A 37 -3.36 1.74 -3.07
N VAL A 38 -4.49 2.47 -3.16
CA VAL A 38 -5.78 2.02 -2.63
C VAL A 38 -6.80 1.69 -3.72
N CYS A 39 -7.03 2.57 -4.69
CA CYS A 39 -8.08 2.37 -5.68
C CYS A 39 -7.82 3.08 -7.02
N SER A 40 -7.78 2.29 -8.10
CA SER A 40 -7.66 2.75 -9.50
C SER A 40 -8.79 3.68 -9.99
N LYS A 41 -9.94 3.72 -9.31
CA LYS A 41 -11.07 4.60 -9.70
C LYS A 41 -10.84 6.07 -9.29
N ARG A 42 -9.84 6.37 -8.47
CA ARG A 42 -9.47 7.72 -8.04
C ARG A 42 -8.68 8.42 -9.15
N ARG A 43 -9.42 9.00 -10.11
CA ARG A 43 -8.85 9.53 -11.36
C ARG A 43 -8.42 11.00 -11.30
N ALA A 44 -8.48 11.64 -10.13
CA ALA A 44 -8.05 13.03 -9.96
C ALA A 44 -6.57 13.22 -10.31
N THR A 45 -5.73 12.22 -9.99
CA THR A 45 -4.30 12.19 -10.30
C THR A 45 -4.01 10.97 -11.14
N LYS A 46 -3.61 11.16 -12.39
CA LYS A 46 -3.28 10.06 -13.31
C LYS A 46 -1.82 9.66 -13.15
N VAL A 47 -1.44 8.54 -13.76
CA VAL A 47 -0.05 8.05 -13.80
C VAL A 47 0.94 9.14 -14.24
N GLY A 48 0.59 9.96 -15.24
CA GLY A 48 1.45 11.05 -15.72
C GLY A 48 1.70 12.10 -14.64
N ASP A 49 0.65 12.52 -13.94
CA ASP A 49 0.74 13.51 -12.86
C ASP A 49 1.59 12.98 -11.69
N TRP A 50 1.46 11.69 -11.35
CA TRP A 50 2.30 11.05 -10.34
C TRP A 50 3.78 11.05 -10.72
N LEU A 51 4.10 10.75 -11.98
CA LEU A 51 5.48 10.77 -12.48
C LEU A 51 6.05 12.20 -12.52
N GLU A 52 5.24 13.20 -12.88
CA GLU A 52 5.65 14.61 -12.84
C GLU A 52 5.92 15.08 -11.42
N MET A 53 5.06 14.74 -10.46
CA MET A 53 5.32 15.01 -9.04
C MET A 53 6.59 14.32 -8.56
N ALA A 54 6.81 13.05 -8.91
CA ALA A 54 8.03 12.32 -8.54
C ALA A 54 9.30 13.01 -9.06
N LYS A 55 9.28 13.50 -10.31
CA LYS A 55 10.38 14.27 -10.90
C LYS A 55 10.64 15.59 -10.19
N SER A 56 9.58 16.31 -9.83
CA SER A 56 9.69 17.55 -9.06
C SER A 56 10.36 17.30 -7.70
N LEU A 57 9.99 16.19 -7.04
CA LEU A 57 10.56 15.80 -5.75
C LEU A 57 11.98 15.26 -5.83
N ALA A 58 12.40 14.68 -6.96
CA ALA A 58 13.73 14.10 -7.14
C ALA A 58 14.86 15.13 -6.88
N GLY A 59 14.61 16.40 -7.20
CA GLY A 59 15.56 17.50 -6.94
C GLY A 59 15.78 17.83 -5.47
N SER A 60 14.96 17.30 -4.54
CA SER A 60 15.06 17.56 -3.10
C SER A 60 16.15 16.75 -2.39
N GLY A 61 16.86 15.86 -3.11
CA GLY A 61 17.88 14.97 -2.54
C GLY A 61 17.30 13.78 -1.75
N LYS A 62 16.00 13.53 -1.85
CA LYS A 62 15.30 12.41 -1.21
C LYS A 62 15.19 11.23 -2.16
N GLN A 63 15.14 10.02 -1.62
CA GLN A 63 14.80 8.85 -2.43
C GLN A 63 13.31 8.81 -2.69
N ILE A 64 12.93 8.83 -3.96
CA ILE A 64 11.53 8.80 -4.38
C ILE A 64 11.14 7.37 -4.77
N VAL A 65 10.03 6.88 -4.22
CA VAL A 65 9.49 5.54 -4.46
C VAL A 65 8.03 5.63 -4.88
N LEU A 66 7.67 5.02 -6.00
CA LEU A 66 6.31 5.01 -6.52
C LEU A 66 5.51 3.83 -5.97
N SER A 67 4.51 4.13 -5.15
CA SER A 67 3.58 3.16 -4.58
C SER A 67 2.54 2.71 -5.58
N THR A 68 2.37 1.40 -5.69
CA THR A 68 1.39 0.76 -6.58
C THR A 68 0.19 0.20 -5.82
N LEU A 69 -0.88 -0.09 -6.54
CA LEU A 69 -2.13 -0.63 -6.00
C LEU A 69 -1.89 -1.92 -5.22
N ALA A 70 -2.41 -1.98 -3.99
CA ALA A 70 -2.38 -3.18 -3.15
C ALA A 70 -3.28 -4.32 -3.64
N LEU A 71 -4.28 -4.02 -4.47
CA LEU A 71 -5.20 -5.03 -5.00
C LEU A 71 -5.54 -4.75 -6.46
N VAL A 72 -4.89 -5.50 -7.34
CA VAL A 72 -5.12 -5.45 -8.79
C VAL A 72 -6.26 -6.41 -9.16
N GLN A 73 -7.28 -5.90 -9.84
CA GLN A 73 -8.53 -6.63 -10.11
C GLN A 73 -8.93 -6.61 -11.58
N ALA A 74 -8.41 -5.69 -12.39
CA ALA A 74 -8.79 -5.53 -13.79
C ALA A 74 -7.58 -5.43 -14.71
N SER A 75 -7.70 -5.97 -15.93
CA SER A 75 -6.63 -5.92 -16.93
C SER A 75 -6.23 -4.50 -17.33
N SER A 76 -7.15 -3.53 -17.24
CA SER A 76 -6.85 -2.11 -17.46
C SER A 76 -5.85 -1.56 -16.45
N GLU A 77 -5.87 -2.06 -15.21
CA GLU A 77 -4.96 -1.63 -14.14
C GLU A 77 -3.54 -2.15 -14.40
N LEU A 78 -3.40 -3.34 -15.01
CA LEU A 78 -2.10 -3.86 -15.43
C LEU A 78 -1.41 -2.94 -16.45
N GLY A 79 -2.18 -2.29 -17.33
CA GLY A 79 -1.65 -1.30 -18.28
C GLY A 79 -1.07 -0.07 -17.58
N GLU A 80 -1.71 0.40 -16.51
CA GLU A 80 -1.21 1.52 -15.69
C GLU A 80 0.02 1.09 -14.87
N LEU A 81 0.00 -0.09 -14.26
CA LEU A 81 1.14 -0.66 -13.54
C LEU A 81 2.36 -0.83 -14.43
N LYS A 82 2.17 -1.29 -15.67
CA LYS A 82 3.26 -1.39 -16.65
C LYS A 82 3.94 -0.03 -16.88
N ARG A 83 3.16 1.05 -16.98
CA ARG A 83 3.71 2.42 -17.13
C ARG A 83 4.50 2.87 -15.90
N TYR A 84 4.06 2.50 -14.69
CA TYR A 84 4.86 2.74 -13.49
C TYR A 84 6.16 1.94 -13.52
N VAL A 85 6.12 0.64 -13.81
CA VAL A 85 7.33 -0.19 -13.86
C VAL A 85 8.31 0.30 -14.93
N GLU A 86 7.82 0.79 -16.06
CA GLU A 86 8.61 1.28 -17.19
C GLU A 86 8.99 2.77 -17.05
N ASN A 87 8.86 3.36 -15.85
CA ASN A 87 9.17 4.77 -15.63
C ASN A 87 10.66 5.13 -15.81
N GLY A 88 11.56 4.15 -15.64
CA GLY A 88 12.99 4.26 -15.93
C GLY A 88 13.86 5.02 -14.92
N GLU A 89 13.27 5.63 -13.89
CA GLU A 89 13.97 6.59 -13.01
C GLU A 89 13.77 6.29 -11.51
N PHE A 90 12.52 6.04 -11.11
CA PHE A 90 12.09 5.87 -9.73
C PHE A 90 11.89 4.41 -9.36
N LEU A 91 12.21 4.11 -8.10
CA LEU A 91 11.98 2.80 -7.51
C LEU A 91 10.48 2.54 -7.36
N ILE A 92 10.05 1.30 -7.53
CA ILE A 92 8.66 0.90 -7.33
C ILE A 92 8.48 0.23 -5.98
N GLU A 93 7.47 0.66 -5.22
CA GLU A 93 6.91 -0.15 -4.14
C GLU A 93 5.85 -1.09 -4.72
N ALA A 94 6.21 -2.37 -4.76
CA ALA A 94 5.36 -3.46 -5.20
C ALA A 94 4.43 -3.87 -4.06
N SER A 95 3.15 -3.55 -4.22
CA SER A 95 2.09 -3.90 -3.26
C SER A 95 1.31 -5.16 -3.67
N ASP A 96 1.56 -5.69 -4.88
CA ASP A 96 0.93 -6.88 -5.45
C ASP A 96 1.97 -7.72 -6.22
N LEU A 97 1.79 -9.05 -6.23
CA LEU A 97 2.72 -9.98 -6.90
C LEU A 97 2.80 -9.78 -8.42
N GLY A 98 1.77 -9.22 -9.05
CA GLY A 98 1.80 -8.82 -10.45
C GLY A 98 2.90 -7.78 -10.72
N VAL A 99 3.08 -6.81 -9.82
CA VAL A 99 4.14 -5.80 -9.91
C VAL A 99 5.50 -6.44 -9.67
N VAL A 100 5.61 -7.32 -8.67
CA VAL A 100 6.84 -8.10 -8.40
C VAL A 100 7.29 -8.85 -9.66
N ASN A 101 6.37 -9.56 -10.32
CA ASN A 101 6.66 -10.30 -11.54
C ASN A 101 7.10 -9.38 -12.68
N MET A 102 6.42 -8.25 -12.89
CA MET A 102 6.78 -7.28 -13.93
C MET A 102 8.19 -6.68 -13.71
N CYS A 103 8.55 -6.39 -12.46
CA CYS A 103 9.88 -5.94 -12.08
C CYS A 103 10.92 -7.04 -12.30
N ALA A 104 10.65 -8.28 -11.87
CA ALA A 104 11.55 -9.41 -11.99
C ALA A 104 11.87 -9.75 -13.46
N GLU A 105 10.86 -9.78 -14.33
CA GLU A 105 11.01 -10.00 -15.78
C GLU A 105 11.95 -8.97 -16.42
N ARG A 106 11.89 -7.72 -15.94
CA ARG A 106 12.71 -6.60 -16.42
C ARG A 106 14.01 -6.42 -15.65
N LYS A 107 14.27 -7.27 -14.64
CA LYS A 107 15.43 -7.17 -13.74
C LYS A 107 15.53 -5.80 -13.06
N LEU A 108 14.38 -5.20 -12.75
CA LEU A 108 14.31 -3.91 -12.06
C LEU A 108 14.26 -4.13 -10.55
N PRO A 109 14.98 -3.31 -9.76
CA PRO A 109 14.87 -3.36 -8.32
C PRO A 109 13.49 -2.88 -7.85
N PHE A 110 13.03 -3.37 -6.71
CA PHE A 110 11.77 -2.93 -6.10
C PHE A 110 11.81 -2.93 -4.56
N VAL A 111 10.89 -2.20 -3.94
CA VAL A 111 10.53 -2.31 -2.53
C VAL A 111 9.33 -3.24 -2.41
N ALA A 112 9.41 -4.27 -1.57
CA ALA A 112 8.24 -5.03 -1.16
C ALA A 112 7.46 -4.21 -0.12
N GLY A 113 6.31 -3.66 -0.51
CA GLY A 113 5.46 -2.89 0.39
C GLY A 113 4.79 -3.76 1.45
N HIS A 114 4.29 -3.14 2.53
CA HIS A 114 3.65 -3.87 3.63
C HIS A 114 2.35 -4.58 3.22
N ALA A 115 1.76 -4.19 2.08
CA ALA A 115 0.60 -4.86 1.48
C ALA A 115 0.94 -6.24 0.91
N LEU A 116 2.22 -6.47 0.60
CA LEU A 116 2.70 -7.77 0.14
C LEU A 116 2.76 -8.70 1.36
N ASN A 117 1.83 -9.64 1.44
CA ASN A 117 1.65 -10.61 2.54
C ASN A 117 2.86 -11.57 2.70
N CYS A 118 4.02 -11.04 3.08
CA CYS A 118 5.28 -11.75 3.23
C CYS A 118 5.58 -12.00 4.70
N TYR A 119 5.34 -13.22 5.16
CA TYR A 119 5.35 -13.56 6.59
C TYR A 119 6.53 -14.43 7.03
N ASN A 120 7.40 -14.85 6.11
CA ASN A 120 8.47 -15.79 6.43
C ASN A 120 9.75 -15.51 5.63
N ALA A 121 10.88 -15.96 6.17
CA ALA A 121 12.20 -15.70 5.60
C ALA A 121 12.44 -16.40 4.24
N VAL A 122 11.77 -17.53 3.97
CA VAL A 122 11.89 -18.25 2.69
C VAL A 122 11.27 -17.44 1.55
N THR A 123 10.11 -16.81 1.79
CA THR A 123 9.49 -15.89 0.83
C THR A 123 10.38 -14.67 0.58
N LEU A 124 10.99 -14.09 1.62
CA LEU A 124 11.97 -13.01 1.43
C LEU A 124 13.17 -13.43 0.58
N LYS A 125 13.66 -14.65 0.75
CA LYS A 125 14.73 -15.21 -0.10
C LYS A 125 14.32 -15.27 -1.58
N ILE A 126 13.05 -15.59 -1.86
CA ILE A 126 12.51 -15.61 -3.22
C ILE A 126 12.42 -14.19 -3.77
N LEU A 127 11.86 -13.25 -3.01
CA LEU A 127 11.72 -11.85 -3.42
C LEU A 127 13.08 -11.19 -3.65
N LEU A 128 14.08 -11.50 -2.82
CA LEU A 128 15.45 -11.05 -2.98
C LEU A 128 16.05 -11.51 -4.32
N LYS A 129 15.85 -12.78 -4.69
CA LYS A 129 16.26 -13.29 -6.01
C LYS A 129 15.55 -12.62 -7.18
N GLN A 130 14.36 -12.07 -6.94
CA GLN A 130 13.56 -11.35 -7.93
C GLN A 130 13.92 -9.86 -8.05
N GLY A 131 14.81 -9.33 -7.19
CA GLY A 131 15.24 -7.93 -7.23
C GLY A 131 14.72 -7.05 -6.08
N MET A 132 14.14 -7.64 -5.03
CA MET A 132 13.76 -6.88 -3.84
C MET A 132 14.99 -6.27 -3.16
N MET A 133 14.98 -4.95 -2.97
CA MET A 133 16.04 -4.23 -2.23
C MET A 133 15.64 -3.91 -0.80
N ARG A 134 14.34 -3.85 -0.53
CA ARG A 134 13.79 -3.43 0.75
C ARG A 134 12.47 -4.15 1.00
N TRP A 135 12.26 -4.54 2.24
CA TRP A 135 11.02 -5.14 2.71
C TRP A 135 10.40 -4.29 3.80
N CYS A 136 9.17 -3.84 3.57
CA CYS A 136 8.34 -3.21 4.58
C CYS A 136 7.48 -4.29 5.26
N MET A 137 7.62 -4.44 6.57
CA MET A 137 6.94 -5.46 7.34
C MET A 137 5.41 -5.28 7.29
N PRO A 138 4.63 -6.35 7.06
CA PRO A 138 3.17 -6.31 7.21
C PRO A 138 2.75 -5.79 8.59
N VAL A 139 1.72 -4.95 8.61
CA VAL A 139 1.35 -4.11 9.76
C VAL A 139 0.74 -4.88 10.94
N GLU A 140 0.27 -6.09 10.67
CA GLU A 140 -0.34 -7.00 11.64
C GLU A 140 0.70 -7.83 12.41
N LEU A 141 1.96 -7.82 12.00
CA LEU A 141 3.01 -8.61 12.64
C LEU A 141 3.58 -7.90 13.87
N SER A 142 3.88 -8.69 14.90
CA SER A 142 4.47 -8.17 16.15
C SER A 142 5.97 -7.95 16.03
N ARG A 143 6.52 -7.15 16.96
CA ARG A 143 7.96 -7.00 17.14
C ARG A 143 8.67 -8.35 17.32
N ASP A 144 8.09 -9.26 18.10
CA ASP A 144 8.71 -10.56 18.39
C ASP A 144 8.74 -11.43 17.13
N TRP A 145 7.71 -11.35 16.28
CA TRP A 145 7.70 -11.97 14.96
C TRP A 145 8.82 -11.43 14.08
N LEU A 146 9.00 -10.11 14.05
CA LEU A 146 10.08 -9.47 13.29
C LEU A 146 11.46 -9.99 13.72
N VAL A 147 11.74 -10.01 15.03
CA VAL A 147 13.02 -10.49 15.55
C VAL A 147 13.27 -11.95 15.13
N ASN A 148 12.27 -12.83 15.28
CA ASN A 148 12.39 -14.22 14.89
C ASN A 148 12.63 -14.37 13.38
N LEU A 149 11.88 -13.63 12.57
CA LEU A 149 12.01 -13.66 11.11
C LEU A 149 13.39 -13.16 10.66
N LEU A 150 13.94 -12.12 11.29
CA LEU A 150 15.29 -11.64 10.98
C LEU A 150 16.37 -12.67 11.37
N ASN A 151 16.21 -13.37 12.49
CA ASN A 151 17.12 -14.47 12.86
C ASN A 151 17.07 -15.60 11.82
N GLN A 152 15.88 -15.96 11.32
CA GLN A 152 15.76 -16.93 10.21
C GLN A 152 16.42 -16.41 8.93
N CYS A 153 16.37 -15.10 8.66
CA CYS A 153 17.11 -14.49 7.55
C CYS A 153 18.63 -14.59 7.73
N ASP A 154 19.14 -14.53 8.96
CA ASP A 154 20.56 -14.75 9.28
C ASP A 154 20.96 -16.21 9.02
N GLU A 155 20.16 -17.17 9.50
CA GLU A 155 20.37 -18.61 9.26
C GLU A 155 20.38 -18.94 7.76
N LEU A 156 19.53 -18.26 6.97
CA LEU A 156 19.47 -18.41 5.51
C LEU A 156 20.56 -17.62 4.76
N GLY A 157 21.36 -16.80 5.45
CA GLY A 157 22.44 -16.00 4.89
C GLY A 157 21.99 -14.77 4.08
N ILE A 158 20.76 -14.28 4.29
CA ILE A 158 20.16 -13.19 3.48
C ILE A 158 19.99 -11.87 4.22
N ARG A 159 20.17 -11.83 5.54
CA ARG A 159 19.84 -10.67 6.40
C ARG A 159 20.43 -9.33 5.96
N ASN A 160 21.66 -9.33 5.45
CA ASN A 160 22.39 -8.12 5.08
C ASN A 160 22.27 -7.76 3.59
N GLN A 161 21.36 -8.41 2.85
CA GLN A 161 21.18 -8.22 1.42
C GLN A 161 20.01 -7.28 1.07
N PHE A 162 19.21 -6.84 2.05
CA PHE A 162 18.07 -5.96 1.86
C PHE A 162 17.84 -5.05 3.09
N GLU A 163 17.16 -3.92 2.87
CA GLU A 163 16.72 -3.02 3.94
C GLU A 163 15.39 -3.49 4.56
N VAL A 164 15.19 -3.21 5.84
CA VAL A 164 13.94 -3.53 6.56
C VAL A 164 13.27 -2.23 6.99
N GLU A 165 12.01 -2.06 6.62
CA GLU A 165 11.16 -0.94 7.06
C GLU A 165 9.98 -1.44 7.89
N VAL A 166 9.50 -0.57 8.79
CA VAL A 166 8.33 -0.82 9.63
C VAL A 166 7.48 0.45 9.66
N LEU A 167 6.18 0.30 9.39
CA LEU A 167 5.23 1.39 9.55
C LEU A 167 5.07 1.71 11.04
N SER A 168 5.49 2.90 11.45
CA SER A 168 5.58 3.29 12.87
C SER A 168 4.51 4.28 13.32
N TYR A 169 3.96 5.09 12.42
CA TYR A 169 2.99 6.14 12.73
C TYR A 169 1.98 6.31 11.59
N GLY A 170 0.72 6.59 11.95
CA GLY A 170 -0.37 6.82 11.00
C GLY A 170 -1.51 5.81 11.13
N HIS A 171 -2.36 5.75 10.11
CA HIS A 171 -3.48 4.80 10.05
C HIS A 171 -3.02 3.46 9.47
N LEU A 172 -3.19 2.38 10.24
CA LEU A 172 -2.82 1.04 9.81
C LEU A 172 -3.85 0.47 8.81
N PRO A 173 -3.43 0.10 7.59
CA PRO A 173 -4.29 -0.58 6.63
C PRO A 173 -4.39 -2.07 7.00
N LEU A 174 -5.28 -2.36 7.95
CA LEU A 174 -5.47 -3.71 8.51
C LEU A 174 -6.17 -4.69 7.57
N ALA A 175 -6.85 -4.21 6.53
CA ALA A 175 -7.53 -5.09 5.57
C ALA A 175 -7.69 -4.42 4.20
N TYR A 176 -7.45 -5.21 3.15
CA TYR A 176 -7.74 -4.86 1.76
C TYR A 176 -9.00 -5.58 1.31
N SER A 177 -9.85 -4.92 0.53
CA SER A 177 -11.07 -5.52 0.00
C SER A 177 -11.33 -5.12 -1.44
N ALA A 178 -11.77 -6.09 -2.24
CA ALA A 178 -12.29 -5.87 -3.58
C ALA A 178 -13.57 -5.00 -3.58
N ARG A 179 -14.22 -4.84 -2.42
CA ARG A 179 -15.39 -3.98 -2.21
C ARG A 179 -14.99 -2.73 -1.43
N CYS A 180 -15.37 -1.56 -1.93
CA CYS A 180 -15.09 -0.30 -1.26
C CYS A 180 -15.99 -0.13 -0.03
N PHE A 181 -15.39 0.00 1.15
CA PHE A 181 -16.10 0.22 2.40
C PHE A 181 -16.93 1.50 2.37
N THR A 182 -16.35 2.61 1.90
CA THR A 182 -17.05 3.91 1.83
C THR A 182 -18.24 3.90 0.88
N ALA A 183 -18.11 3.21 -0.27
CA ALA A 183 -19.25 3.03 -1.17
C ALA A 183 -20.36 2.24 -0.49
N ARG A 184 -19.99 1.17 0.25
CA ARG A 184 -20.97 0.36 0.98
C ARG A 184 -21.66 1.13 2.10
N SER A 185 -20.94 2.00 2.84
CA SER A 185 -21.56 2.81 3.90
C SER A 185 -22.54 3.85 3.36
N GLU A 186 -22.36 4.28 2.11
CA GLU A 186 -23.28 5.16 1.38
C GLU A 186 -24.35 4.39 0.58
N ASP A 187 -24.45 3.07 0.77
CA ASP A 187 -25.31 2.14 0.02
C ASP A 187 -25.18 2.23 -1.51
N ARG A 188 -23.95 2.48 -1.96
CA ARG A 188 -23.59 2.57 -3.39
C ARG A 188 -22.96 1.26 -3.87
N PRO A 189 -23.31 0.79 -5.08
CA PRO A 189 -22.61 -0.33 -5.68
C PRO A 189 -21.19 0.08 -6.09
N LYS A 190 -20.26 -0.90 -6.13
CA LYS A 190 -18.84 -0.68 -6.46
C LYS A 190 -18.64 0.10 -7.76
N ASP A 191 -19.47 -0.18 -8.77
CA ASP A 191 -19.32 0.39 -10.12
C ASP A 191 -19.85 1.80 -10.26
N LYS A 192 -20.79 2.18 -9.41
CA LYS A 192 -21.36 3.54 -9.33
C LYS A 192 -21.07 4.17 -7.97
N CYS A 193 -19.82 4.03 -7.50
CA CYS A 193 -19.41 4.62 -6.22
C CYS A 193 -19.33 6.15 -6.27
N GLU A 194 -19.34 6.74 -7.48
CA GLU A 194 -19.25 8.20 -7.72
C GLU A 194 -18.05 8.84 -7.02
N THR A 195 -17.01 8.05 -6.75
CA THR A 195 -15.84 8.46 -5.96
C THR A 195 -16.21 9.14 -4.63
N CYS A 196 -17.29 8.69 -3.98
CA CYS A 196 -17.80 9.26 -2.72
C CYS A 196 -16.77 9.37 -1.60
N CYS A 197 -15.68 8.59 -1.65
CA CYS A 197 -14.55 8.69 -0.72
C CYS A 197 -13.86 10.07 -0.71
N ILE A 198 -14.06 10.92 -1.73
CA ILE A 198 -13.54 12.30 -1.74
C ILE A 198 -14.15 13.16 -0.61
N LYS A 199 -15.35 12.81 -0.15
CA LYS A 199 -16.03 13.49 0.97
C LYS A 199 -15.38 13.19 2.33
N TYR A 200 -14.48 12.21 2.38
CA TYR A 200 -13.85 11.70 3.59
C TYR A 200 -12.32 11.85 3.50
N PRO A 201 -11.80 13.09 3.64
CA PRO A 201 -10.37 13.37 3.44
C PRO A 201 -9.45 12.68 4.44
N ASN A 202 -9.99 12.20 5.57
CA ASN A 202 -9.28 11.44 6.60
C ASN A 202 -9.82 10.00 6.76
N GLY A 203 -10.51 9.49 5.74
CA GLY A 203 -11.20 8.21 5.80
C GLY A 203 -12.56 8.28 6.53
N ALA A 204 -13.39 7.27 6.29
CA ALA A 204 -14.68 7.14 6.98
C ALA A 204 -14.48 6.50 8.36
N GLN A 205 -15.07 7.09 9.40
CA GLN A 205 -15.05 6.48 10.73
C GLN A 205 -15.98 5.28 10.77
N THR A 206 -15.51 4.18 11.34
CA THR A 206 -16.30 2.97 11.55
C THR A 206 -16.42 2.71 13.03
N CYS A 207 -17.63 2.35 13.48
CA CYS A 207 -17.87 1.94 14.85
C CYS A 207 -18.15 0.44 14.85
N CYS A 208 -17.36 -0.34 15.60
CA CYS A 208 -17.69 -1.73 15.86
C CYS A 208 -19.00 -1.80 16.66
N ARG A 209 -19.82 -2.84 16.49
CA ARG A 209 -21.08 -3.02 17.25
C ARG A 209 -20.88 -3.24 18.77
N ARG A 210 -19.64 -3.21 19.27
CA ARG A 210 -19.32 -3.09 20.70
C ARG A 210 -18.87 -1.66 20.93
N LYS A 211 -19.46 -0.97 21.92
CA LYS A 211 -19.22 0.45 22.30
C LYS A 211 -17.77 0.71 22.76
N THR A 212 -16.83 0.53 21.86
CA THR A 212 -15.45 0.95 21.99
C THR A 212 -15.06 1.47 20.62
N THR A 213 -14.75 2.77 20.56
CA THR A 213 -14.38 3.47 19.33
C THR A 213 -13.04 2.94 18.85
N SER A 214 -13.05 1.83 18.13
CA SER A 214 -11.93 1.36 17.32
C SER A 214 -12.35 1.36 15.86
N VAL A 215 -11.45 1.87 15.01
CA VAL A 215 -11.57 1.75 13.55
C VAL A 215 -11.54 0.27 13.23
N CYS A 216 -12.72 -0.29 12.99
CA CYS A 216 -12.91 -1.71 12.88
C CYS A 216 -12.80 -2.15 11.43
N THR A 217 -11.74 -2.88 11.14
CA THR A 217 -11.62 -3.79 10.00
C THR A 217 -11.54 -5.21 10.55
N GLN A 218 -12.65 -5.95 10.54
CA GLN A 218 -12.62 -7.36 10.17
C GLN A 218 -14.01 -8.01 10.17
N TRP A 219 -14.08 -9.01 9.32
CA TRP A 219 -15.15 -9.95 9.08
C TRP A 219 -14.92 -11.21 9.93
N HIS A 220 -15.99 -11.88 10.34
CA HIS A 220 -15.98 -13.34 10.45
C HIS A 220 -17.39 -13.86 10.16
N SER A 221 -17.50 -14.74 9.17
CA SER A 221 -18.62 -15.68 9.08
C SER A 221 -18.54 -16.64 10.26
N ASP A 222 -19.69 -16.99 10.83
CA ASP A 222 -20.15 -18.36 10.74
C ASP A 222 -21.63 -18.51 11.11
N HIS A 223 -22.18 -19.55 10.52
CA HIS A 223 -23.49 -20.15 10.65
C HIS A 223 -24.05 -20.15 12.08
N GLU A 224 -25.34 -19.81 12.21
CA GLU A 224 -26.38 -20.58 12.92
C GLU A 224 -27.54 -19.66 13.34
N ARG A 225 -28.66 -19.77 12.62
CA ARG A 225 -30.00 -19.97 13.20
C ARG A 225 -31.06 -19.98 12.09
N LEU A 226 -31.36 -21.19 11.63
CA LEU A 226 -32.73 -21.57 11.30
C LEU A 226 -33.64 -21.13 12.45
N ARG A 227 -34.49 -20.11 12.22
CA ARG A 227 -35.68 -19.89 13.03
C ARG A 227 -36.88 -20.16 12.15
N LEU A 228 -37.50 -21.30 12.47
CA LEU A 228 -38.87 -21.66 12.16
C LEU A 228 -39.80 -20.45 12.33
N GLN A 229 -40.53 -20.09 11.28
CA GLN A 229 -41.72 -19.25 11.40
C GLN A 229 -42.88 -20.11 11.92
N PRO A 230 -43.66 -19.65 12.91
CA PRO A 230 -44.92 -20.28 13.25
C PRO A 230 -46.09 -19.64 12.47
N ARG A 231 -46.87 -20.53 11.86
CA ARG A 231 -48.18 -20.36 11.19
C ARG A 231 -48.19 -19.84 9.77
#